data_AF-A0A0M1JW08-F1
#
_entry.id   AF-A0A0M1JW08-F1
#
_cell.length_a   1.000
_cell.length_b   1.000
_cell.length_c   1.000
_cell.angle_alpha   90.00
_cell.angle_beta   90.00
_cell.angle_gamma   90.00
#
_symmetry.space_group_name_H-M   'P 1'
#
loop_
_entity.id
_entity.type
_entity.pdbx_description
1 polymer ?
#
loop_
_entity_poly.entity_id
_entity_poly.type
_entity_poly.pdbx_seq_one_letter_code
_entity_poly.pdbx_strand_id
1 'polypeptide(L)'
;MQTEPNTAYKYPIKSQTELETEFKRLAEEWRIDTGMLSLVTQKSMHPAYQRIIGMGQPVVPLILRDLEQKPDHWFWALRAITGDNPVKSEHRGRMKLMAEAWIKWGKEHGYEW
;
A
#
# COMPACT_ATOMS: atom_id res chain seq x y z
N MET A 1 -1.76 -4.69 47.72
CA MET A 1 -1.13 -4.58 46.39
C MET A 1 -2.17 -3.96 45.47
N GLN A 2 -1.99 -2.68 45.10
CA GLN A 2 -2.88 -1.98 44.19
C GLN A 2 -2.61 -2.47 42.76
N THR A 3 -3.61 -3.04 42.11
CA THR A 3 -3.59 -3.34 40.67
C THR A 3 -4.00 -2.07 39.93
N GLU A 4 -3.04 -1.37 39.33
CA GLU A 4 -3.29 -0.24 38.43
C GLU A 4 -4.10 -0.70 37.19
N PRO A 5 -5.03 0.10 36.67
CA PRO A 5 -5.84 -0.26 35.53
C PRO A 5 -5.01 -0.26 34.23
N ASN A 6 -5.14 -1.36 33.49
CA ASN A 6 -4.64 -1.55 32.13
C ASN A 6 -5.06 -0.36 31.24
N THR A 7 -4.13 0.54 30.97
CA THR A 7 -4.34 1.70 30.11
C THR A 7 -4.36 1.19 28.67
N ALA A 8 -5.54 0.80 28.19
CA ALA A 8 -5.77 0.54 26.78
C ALA A 8 -5.28 1.76 25.98
N TYR A 9 -4.20 1.59 25.23
CA TYR A 9 -3.59 2.65 24.44
C TYR A 9 -4.64 3.30 23.54
N LYS A 10 -4.95 4.58 23.79
CA LYS A 10 -5.87 5.40 22.99
C LYS A 10 -5.19 5.86 21.70
N TYR A 11 -4.82 4.92 20.83
CA TYR A 11 -4.52 5.29 19.45
C TYR A 11 -5.86 5.52 18.74
N PRO A 12 -6.16 6.74 18.24
CA PRO A 12 -7.35 6.94 17.44
C PRO A 12 -7.24 6.04 16.21
N ILE A 13 -8.13 5.05 16.11
CA ILE A 13 -8.31 4.26 14.89
C ILE A 13 -8.82 5.26 13.85
N LYS A 14 -8.00 5.54 12.83
CA LYS A 14 -8.44 6.39 11.72
C LYS A 14 -9.68 5.78 11.07
N SER A 15 -10.66 6.61 10.79
CA SER A 15 -11.78 6.24 9.93
C SER A 15 -11.29 5.93 8.51
N GLN A 16 -12.11 5.22 7.75
CA GLN A 16 -11.82 4.91 6.34
C GLN A 16 -11.57 6.19 5.52
N THR A 17 -12.34 7.25 5.75
CA THR A 17 -12.17 8.55 5.07
C THR A 17 -10.82 9.20 5.39
N GLU A 18 -10.36 9.12 6.64
CA GLU A 18 -9.05 9.66 7.04
C GLU A 18 -7.89 8.83 6.47
N LEU A 19 -8.05 7.51 6.38
CA LEU A 19 -7.09 6.63 5.71
C LEU A 19 -7.00 6.93 4.22
N GLU A 20 -8.14 7.08 3.55
CA GLU A 20 -8.21 7.43 2.13
C GLU A 20 -7.57 8.79 1.84
N THR A 21 -7.88 9.79 2.67
CA THR A 21 -7.34 11.14 2.51
C THR A 21 -5.82 11.14 2.67
N GLU A 22 -5.32 10.47 3.71
CA GLU A 22 -3.87 10.37 3.93
C GLU A 22 -3.18 9.56 2.83
N PHE A 23 -3.77 8.45 2.38
CA PHE A 23 -3.24 7.66 1.28
C PHE A 23 -3.14 8.49 -0.01
N LYS A 24 -4.21 9.18 -0.41
CA LYS A 24 -4.24 10.02 -1.61
C LYS A 24 -3.17 11.12 -1.56
N ARG A 25 -3.05 11.78 -0.40
CA ARG A 25 -2.03 12.82 -0.18
C ARG A 25 -0.61 12.27 -0.34
N LEU A 26 -0.30 11.15 0.31
CA LEU A 26 1.02 10.50 0.25
C LEU A 26 1.32 9.94 -1.15
N ALA A 27 0.33 9.36 -1.81
CA ALA A 27 0.47 8.81 -3.16
C ALA A 27 0.79 9.92 -4.18
N GLU A 28 0.15 11.08 -4.06
CA GLU A 28 0.44 12.22 -4.91
C GLU A 28 1.83 12.82 -4.65
N GLU A 29 2.18 13.02 -3.37
CA GLU A 29 3.52 13.45 -2.95
C GLU A 29 4.59 12.53 -3.55
N TRP A 30 4.41 11.21 -3.41
CA TRP A 30 5.32 10.22 -3.99
C TRP A 30 5.43 10.32 -5.52
N ARG A 31 4.33 10.54 -6.24
CA ARG A 31 4.36 10.66 -7.71
C ARG A 31 5.09 11.91 -8.17
N ILE A 32 4.85 13.04 -7.52
CA ILE A 32 5.52 14.31 -7.82
C ILE A 32 7.03 14.16 -7.63
N ASP A 33 7.45 13.64 -6.48
CA ASP A 33 8.86 13.60 -6.09
C ASP A 33 9.64 12.49 -6.81
N THR A 34 8.97 11.40 -7.20
CA THR A 34 9.63 10.24 -7.83
C THR A 34 9.40 10.10 -9.33
N GLY A 35 8.59 10.99 -9.94
CA GLY A 35 8.23 10.92 -11.36
C GLY A 35 9.43 10.92 -12.31
N MET A 36 10.50 11.63 -11.95
CA MET A 36 11.74 11.72 -12.73
C MET A 36 12.78 10.63 -12.39
N LEU A 37 12.54 9.83 -11.35
CA LEU A 37 13.47 8.78 -10.95
C LEU A 37 13.29 7.53 -11.83
N SER A 38 14.40 6.93 -12.24
CA SER A 38 14.38 5.67 -13.03
C SER A 38 14.57 4.43 -12.17
N LEU A 39 15.14 4.55 -10.96
CA LEU A 39 15.41 3.41 -10.08
C LEU A 39 14.24 3.16 -9.14
N VAL A 40 13.61 2.00 -9.28
CA VAL A 40 12.51 1.53 -8.41
C VAL A 40 12.91 1.50 -6.94
N THR A 41 14.18 1.18 -6.64
CA THR A 41 14.72 1.19 -5.27
C THR A 41 14.69 2.58 -4.64
N GLN A 42 15.05 3.63 -5.40
CA GLN A 42 14.97 5.01 -4.93
C GLN A 42 13.52 5.45 -4.73
N LYS A 43 12.62 5.09 -5.65
CA LYS A 43 11.18 5.37 -5.48
C LYS A 43 10.61 4.72 -4.22
N SER A 44 11.06 3.50 -3.92
CA SER A 44 10.62 2.70 -2.79
C SER A 44 11.09 3.27 -1.44
N MET A 45 12.25 3.91 -1.40
CA MET A 45 12.80 4.52 -0.18
C MET A 45 12.20 5.91 0.13
N HIS A 46 11.34 6.44 -0.74
CA HIS A 46 10.71 7.74 -0.51
C HIS A 46 9.91 7.76 0.81
N PRO A 47 10.00 8.83 1.64
CA PRO A 47 9.30 8.89 2.92
C PRO A 47 7.79 8.67 2.81
N ALA A 48 7.14 9.23 1.78
CA ALA A 48 5.72 9.03 1.55
C ALA A 48 5.36 7.56 1.26
N TYR A 49 6.22 6.86 0.50
CA TYR A 49 6.04 5.44 0.20
C TYR A 49 6.21 4.58 1.46
N GLN A 50 7.24 4.87 2.26
CA GLN A 50 7.46 4.21 3.55
C GLN A 50 6.29 4.44 4.52
N ARG A 51 5.70 5.64 4.49
CA ARG A 51 4.53 5.96 5.32
C ARG A 51 3.31 5.15 4.90
N ILE A 52 3.08 4.97 3.60
CA ILE A 52 2.02 4.09 3.08
C ILE A 52 2.24 2.65 3.55
N ILE A 53 3.47 2.12 3.49
CA ILE A 53 3.79 0.80 4.05
C ILE A 53 3.45 0.74 5.54
N GLY A 54 3.84 1.77 6.30
CA GLY A 54 3.57 1.87 7.73
C GLY A 54 2.08 2.00 8.10
N MET A 55 1.19 2.31 7.14
CA MET A 55 -0.26 2.29 7.35
C MET A 55 -0.82 0.86 7.41
N GLY A 56 -0.10 -0.12 6.85
CA GLY A 56 -0.40 -1.54 7.00
C GLY A 56 -1.67 -2.02 6.28
N GLN A 57 -2.28 -3.10 6.80
CA GLN A 57 -3.39 -3.81 6.16
C GLN A 57 -4.58 -2.92 5.71
N PRO A 58 -5.03 -1.91 6.46
CA PRO A 58 -6.16 -1.06 6.05
C PRO A 58 -5.97 -0.29 4.73
N VAL A 59 -4.73 -0.09 4.26
CA VAL A 59 -4.46 0.63 3.00
C VAL A 59 -4.43 -0.30 1.78
N VAL A 60 -4.40 -1.63 1.95
CA VAL A 60 -4.39 -2.60 0.84
C VAL A 60 -5.49 -2.37 -0.18
N PRO A 61 -6.79 -2.25 0.18
CA PRO A 61 -7.85 -1.99 -0.81
C PRO A 61 -7.63 -0.67 -1.56
N LEU A 62 -7.09 0.35 -0.88
CA LEU A 62 -6.82 1.65 -1.49
C LEU A 62 -5.69 1.57 -2.54
N ILE A 63 -4.64 0.80 -2.23
CA ILE A 63 -3.55 0.55 -3.17
C ILE A 63 -4.04 -0.26 -4.37
N LEU A 64 -4.88 -1.29 -4.15
CA LEU A 64 -5.43 -2.11 -5.22
C LEU A 64 -6.33 -1.29 -6.17
N ARG A 65 -7.17 -0.41 -5.61
CA ARG A 65 -7.98 0.55 -6.38
C ARG A 65 -7.15 1.52 -7.22
N ASP A 66 -6.06 2.02 -6.64
CA ASP A 66 -5.17 2.94 -7.33
C ASP A 66 -4.42 2.22 -8.46
N LEU A 67 -3.95 0.99 -8.20
CA LEU A 67 -3.28 0.12 -9.17
C LEU A 67 -4.18 -0.26 -10.35
N GLU A 68 -5.48 -0.46 -10.12
CA GLU A 68 -6.47 -0.73 -11.17
C GLU A 68 -6.68 0.47 -12.09
N GLN A 69 -6.66 1.69 -11.55
CA GLN A 69 -6.79 2.92 -12.35
C GLN A 69 -5.48 3.29 -13.06
N LYS A 70 -4.36 3.16 -12.34
CA LYS A 70 -3.03 3.55 -12.83
C LYS A 70 -1.99 2.55 -12.33
N PRO A 71 -1.49 1.66 -13.21
CA PRO A 71 -0.41 0.74 -12.88
C PRO A 71 0.91 1.44 -12.54
N ASP A 72 1.06 1.85 -11.28
CA ASP A 72 2.28 2.44 -10.71
C ASP A 72 3.07 1.37 -9.91
N HIS A 73 4.24 1.74 -9.38
CA HIS A 73 5.15 0.82 -8.68
C HIS A 73 4.69 0.45 -7.25
N TRP A 74 3.44 0.04 -7.08
CA TRP A 74 2.86 -0.35 -5.80
C TRP A 74 3.17 -1.77 -5.34
N PHE A 75 3.74 -2.60 -6.22
CA PHE A 75 3.99 -4.03 -5.94
C PHE A 75 4.88 -4.27 -4.72
N TRP A 76 5.82 -3.37 -4.44
CA TRP A 76 6.69 -3.49 -3.27
C TRP A 76 5.95 -3.15 -1.98
N ALA A 77 5.10 -2.12 -1.99
CA ALA A 77 4.21 -1.79 -0.87
C ALA A 77 3.23 -2.94 -0.57
N LEU A 78 2.55 -3.47 -1.59
CA LEU A 78 1.63 -4.59 -1.41
C LEU A 78 2.33 -5.79 -0.78
N ARG A 79 3.49 -6.20 -1.33
CA ARG A 79 4.28 -7.30 -0.76
C ARG A 79 4.74 -7.02 0.67
N ALA A 80 5.16 -5.80 0.98
CA ALA A 80 5.62 -5.44 2.32
C ALA A 80 4.48 -5.49 3.35
N ILE A 81 3.27 -5.11 2.96
CA ILE A 81 2.09 -5.07 3.83
C ILE A 81 1.44 -6.45 3.98
N THR A 82 1.29 -7.19 2.89
CA THR A 82 0.54 -8.46 2.86
C THR A 82 1.43 -9.67 3.11
N GLY A 83 2.73 -9.57 2.84
CA GLY A 83 3.66 -10.70 2.86
C GLY A 83 3.57 -11.59 1.61
N ASP A 84 2.59 -11.35 0.73
CA ASP A 84 2.34 -12.18 -0.45
C ASP A 84 3.04 -11.68 -1.70
N ASN A 85 3.15 -12.57 -2.68
CA ASN A 85 3.63 -12.23 -4.02
C ASN A 85 2.91 -13.07 -5.10
N PRO A 86 1.74 -12.63 -5.59
CA PRO A 86 0.98 -13.35 -6.63
C PRO A 86 1.61 -13.24 -8.03
N VAL A 87 2.63 -12.40 -8.20
CA VAL A 87 3.28 -12.17 -9.50
C VAL A 87 4.19 -13.35 -9.85
N LYS A 88 3.80 -14.09 -10.89
CA LYS A 88 4.63 -15.13 -11.50
C LYS A 88 5.96 -14.57 -12.02
N SER A 89 7.02 -15.36 -11.97
CA SER A 89 8.36 -14.97 -12.46
C SER A 89 8.35 -14.47 -13.92
N GLU A 90 7.55 -15.12 -14.78
CA GLU A 90 7.34 -14.78 -16.19
C GLU A 90 6.65 -13.43 -16.44
N HIS A 91 5.96 -12.87 -15.43
CA HIS A 91 5.29 -11.57 -15.54
C HIS A 91 6.12 -10.42 -14.96
N ARG A 92 7.29 -10.70 -14.36
CA ARG A 92 8.16 -9.66 -13.80
C ARG A 92 8.60 -8.68 -14.88
N GLY A 93 8.50 -7.39 -14.57
CA GLY A 93 8.79 -6.29 -15.50
C GLY A 93 7.61 -5.94 -16.42
N ARG A 94 6.54 -6.74 -16.45
CA ARG A 94 5.32 -6.46 -17.23
C ARG A 94 4.27 -5.81 -16.33
N MET A 95 4.37 -4.49 -16.14
CA MET A 95 3.54 -3.70 -15.20
C MET A 95 2.05 -4.06 -15.22
N LYS A 96 1.44 -4.19 -16.41
CA LYS A 96 0.02 -4.57 -16.55
C LYS A 96 -0.29 -5.96 -16.00
N LEU A 97 0.48 -6.98 -16.37
CA LEU A 97 0.29 -8.34 -15.87
C LEU A 97 0.57 -8.45 -14.36
N MET A 98 1.53 -7.66 -13.86
CA MET A 98 1.80 -7.57 -12.44
C MET A 98 0.62 -6.93 -11.69
N ALA A 99 0.02 -5.87 -12.25
CA ALA A 99 -1.18 -5.23 -11.70
C ALA A 99 -2.37 -6.19 -11.70
N GLU A 100 -2.63 -6.87 -12.81
CA GLU A 100 -3.70 -7.88 -12.93
C GLU A 100 -3.54 -9.00 -11.89
N ALA A 101 -2.33 -9.49 -11.66
CA ALA A 101 -2.06 -10.52 -10.65
C ALA A 101 -2.42 -10.04 -9.23
N TRP A 102 -2.09 -8.80 -8.89
CA TRP A 102 -2.43 -8.22 -7.58
C TRP A 102 -3.92 -7.91 -7.43
N ILE A 103 -4.57 -7.40 -8.49
CA ILE A 103 -6.02 -7.15 -8.50
C ILE A 103 -6.78 -8.47 -8.33
N LYS A 104 -6.37 -9.53 -9.04
CA LYS A 104 -6.95 -10.87 -8.90
C LYS A 104 -6.75 -11.40 -7.49
N TRP A 105 -5.54 -11.34 -6.96
CA TRP A 105 -5.23 -11.74 -5.59
C TRP A 105 -6.12 -10.99 -4.57
N GLY A 106 -6.31 -9.69 -4.74
CA GLY A 106 -7.16 -8.88 -3.86
C GLY A 106 -8.61 -9.36 -3.84
N LYS A 107 -9.17 -9.64 -5.01
CA LYS A 107 -10.54 -10.19 -5.15
C LYS A 107 -10.66 -11.58 -4.52
N GLU A 108 -9.65 -12.43 -4.69
CA GLU A 108 -9.62 -13.79 -4.10
C GLU A 108 -9.51 -13.76 -2.55
N HIS A 109 -8.93 -12.71 -1.98
CA HIS A 109 -8.78 -12.54 -0.53
C HIS A 109 -9.93 -11.74 0.10
N GLY A 110 -10.98 -11.41 -0.66
CA GLY A 110 -12.17 -10.72 -0.17
C GLY A 110 -11.99 -9.22 0.05
N TYR A 111 -10.98 -8.59 -0.55
CA TYR A 111 -10.86 -7.13 -0.53
C TYR A 111 -11.90 -6.51 -1.48
N GLU A 112 -12.61 -5.51 -0.98
CA GLU A 112 -13.56 -4.68 -1.73
C GLU A 112 -13.07 -3.22 -1.70
N TRP A 113 -13.10 -2.50 -2.83
CA TRP A 113 -12.57 -1.13 -2.97
C TRP A 113 -13.29 -0.27 -4.00
#